data_AF-A0A378KA20-F1
#
_entry.id   AF-A0A378KA20-F1
#
_cell.length_a   1.000
_cell.length_b   1.000
_cell.length_c   1.000
_cell.angle_alpha   90.00
_cell.angle_beta   90.00
_cell.angle_gamma   90.00
#
_symmetry.space_group_name_H-M   'P 1'
#
loop_
_entity.id
_entity.type
_entity.pdbx_description
1 polymer ?
#
loop_
_entity_poly.entity_id
_entity_poly.type
_entity_poly.pdbx_seq_one_letter_code
_entity_poly.pdbx_strand_id
1 'polypeptide(L)'
;MEIKLKSENNKKYPKVYISFQLPEKANQLLTESCKRSKRKKIQEATLRLEDHLSKYRSISELNQTVLNSNIEEIKEMEIQDVCTSNP
;
A
#
# COMPACT_ATOMS: atom_id res chain seq x y z
N MET A 1 -10.82 -3.58 41.80
CA MET A 1 -10.96 -2.35 41.00
C MET A 1 -10.49 -2.69 39.60
N GLU A 2 -11.43 -2.95 38.68
CA GLU A 2 -11.09 -3.32 37.30
C GLU A 2 -10.72 -2.07 36.52
N ILE A 3 -9.46 -2.01 36.07
CA ILE A 3 -8.98 -0.94 35.20
C ILE A 3 -9.44 -1.28 33.79
N LYS A 4 -10.53 -0.63 33.37
CA LYS A 4 -11.07 -0.74 32.02
C LYS A 4 -10.15 0.04 31.08
N LEU A 5 -9.19 -0.65 30.48
CA LEU A 5 -8.29 -0.09 29.47
C LEU A 5 -9.14 0.27 28.23
N LYS A 6 -9.50 1.54 28.10
CA LYS A 6 -10.09 2.06 26.86
C LYS A 6 -9.01 1.97 25.77
N SER A 7 -9.17 1.02 24.87
CA SER A 7 -8.33 0.93 23.67
C SER A 7 -8.70 2.10 22.76
N GLU A 8 -7.92 3.18 22.85
CA GLU A 8 -8.00 4.32 21.93
C GLU A 8 -7.43 3.92 20.57
N ASN A 9 -8.16 3.11 19.82
CA ASN A 9 -7.86 2.84 18.42
C ASN A 9 -8.38 4.01 17.54
N ASN A 10 -7.89 5.23 17.79
CA ASN A 10 -8.20 6.40 16.96
C ASN A 10 -7.40 6.36 15.65
N LYS A 11 -7.62 5.33 14.82
CA LYS A 11 -7.08 5.31 13.46
C LYS A 11 -7.82 6.37 12.66
N LYS A 12 -7.10 7.42 12.25
CA LYS A 12 -7.62 8.50 11.38
C LYS A 12 -8.29 7.96 10.11
N TYR A 13 -7.87 6.77 9.64
CA TYR A 13 -8.43 6.08 8.48
C TYR A 13 -8.72 4.60 8.80
N PRO A 14 -9.95 4.26 9.19
CA PRO A 14 -10.34 2.87 9.40
C PRO A 14 -10.47 2.12 8.07
N LYS A 15 -10.38 0.78 8.10
CA LYS A 15 -10.68 -0.06 6.93
C LYS A 15 -12.15 0.05 6.58
N VAL A 16 -12.46 0.28 5.31
CA VAL A 16 -13.82 0.42 4.81
C VAL A 16 -14.02 -0.47 3.59
N TYR A 17 -15.28 -0.84 3.34
CA TYR A 17 -15.67 -1.51 2.10
C TYR A 17 -16.17 -0.48 1.09
N ILE A 18 -15.74 -0.63 -0.16
CA ILE A 18 -16.14 0.23 -1.26
C ILE A 18 -16.77 -0.66 -2.34
N SER A 19 -17.98 -0.31 -2.77
CA SER A 19 -18.70 -1.00 -3.85
C SER A 19 -18.94 -0.03 -5.00
N PHE A 20 -18.56 -0.43 -6.21
CA PHE A 20 -18.82 0.34 -7.43
C PHE A 20 -18.96 -0.60 -8.63
N GLN A 21 -19.65 -0.13 -9.66
CA GLN A 21 -19.75 -0.85 -10.93
C GLN A 21 -18.48 -0.63 -11.75
N LEU A 22 -17.84 -1.73 -12.14
CA LEU A 22 -16.61 -1.66 -12.94
C LEU A 22 -16.97 -1.62 -14.43
N PRO A 23 -16.44 -0.66 -15.21
CA PRO A 23 -16.62 -0.64 -16.66
C PRO A 23 -16.14 -1.94 -17.30
N GLU A 24 -16.75 -2.33 -18.41
CA GLU A 24 -16.44 -3.59 -19.12
C GLU A 24 -14.93 -3.73 -19.37
N LYS A 25 -14.29 -2.67 -19.86
CA LYS A 25 -12.86 -2.70 -20.18
C LYS A 25 -11.98 -2.95 -18.94
N ALA A 26 -12.29 -2.27 -17.84
CA ALA A 26 -11.55 -2.46 -16.59
C ALA A 26 -11.80 -3.86 -16.00
N ASN A 27 -13.02 -4.38 -16.14
CA ASN A 27 -13.38 -5.73 -15.73
C ASN A 27 -12.63 -6.80 -16.52
N GLN A 28 -12.47 -6.61 -17.83
CA GLN A 28 -11.65 -7.47 -18.69
C GLN A 28 -10.20 -7.48 -18.20
N LEU A 29 -9.57 -6.30 -18.05
CA LEU A 29 -8.17 -6.18 -17.64
C LEU A 29 -7.91 -6.77 -16.25
N LEU A 30 -8.83 -6.57 -15.30
CA LEU A 30 -8.75 -7.15 -13.97
C LEU A 30 -8.85 -8.68 -14.03
N THR A 31 -9.76 -9.22 -14.84
CA THR A 31 -9.95 -10.68 -15.01
C THR A 31 -8.69 -11.35 -15.57
N GLU A 32 -8.11 -10.79 -16.63
CA GLU A 32 -6.86 -11.33 -17.20
C GLU A 32 -5.69 -11.23 -16.21
N SER A 33 -5.67 -10.18 -15.39
CA SER A 33 -4.68 -10.04 -14.33
C SER A 33 -4.83 -11.12 -13.24
N CYS A 34 -6.05 -11.45 -12.84
CA CYS A 34 -6.32 -12.53 -11.87
C CYS A 34 -5.84 -13.89 -12.39
N LYS A 35 -6.06 -14.17 -13.68
CA LYS A 35 -5.60 -15.42 -14.31
C LYS A 35 -4.07 -15.55 -14.24
N ARG A 36 -3.34 -14.47 -14.55
CA ARG A 36 -1.88 -14.43 -14.50
C ARG A 36 -1.32 -14.57 -13.09
N SER A 37 -1.93 -13.89 -12.12
CA SER A 37 -1.47 -13.88 -10.73
C SER A 37 -1.97 -15.07 -9.90
N LYS A 38 -2.92 -15.85 -10.43
CA LYS A 38 -3.64 -16.93 -9.73
C LYS A 38 -4.33 -16.44 -8.43
N ARG A 39 -4.74 -15.17 -8.39
CA ARG A 39 -5.45 -14.57 -7.24
C ARG A 39 -6.94 -14.45 -7.50
N LYS A 40 -7.72 -14.32 -6.41
CA LYS A 40 -9.13 -13.96 -6.50
C LYS A 40 -9.28 -12.50 -6.95
N LYS A 41 -10.40 -12.20 -7.61
CA LYS A 41 -10.67 -10.88 -8.19
C LYS A 41 -10.67 -9.73 -7.18
N ILE A 42 -11.21 -9.97 -5.99
CA ILE A 42 -11.18 -9.00 -4.89
C ILE A 42 -9.74 -8.73 -4.45
N GLN A 43 -8.94 -9.76 -4.24
CA GLN A 43 -7.54 -9.61 -3.83
C GLN A 43 -6.71 -8.84 -4.87
N GLU A 44 -6.88 -9.20 -6.14
CA GLU A 44 -6.21 -8.51 -7.24
C GLU A 44 -6.65 -7.04 -7.35
N ALA A 45 -7.94 -6.75 -7.15
CA ALA A 45 -8.46 -5.39 -7.18
C ALA A 45 -7.92 -4.55 -6.02
N THR A 46 -7.90 -5.10 -4.80
CA THR A 46 -7.32 -4.44 -3.62
C THR A 46 -5.85 -4.10 -3.86
N LEU A 47 -5.05 -5.08 -4.28
CA LEU A 47 -3.62 -4.85 -4.55
C LEU A 47 -3.39 -3.81 -5.64
N ARG A 48 -4.20 -3.82 -6.71
CA ARG A 48 -4.08 -2.83 -7.79
C ARG A 48 -4.49 -1.43 -7.36
N LEU A 49 -5.51 -1.30 -6.53
CA LEU A 49 -5.94 -0.01 -6.00
C LEU A 49 -4.87 0.56 -5.07
N GLU A 50 -4.32 -0.25 -4.17
CA GLU A 50 -3.22 0.12 -3.27
C GLU A 50 -1.98 0.55 -4.05
N ASP A 51 -1.56 -0.25 -5.05
CA ASP A 51 -0.41 0.05 -5.91
C ASP A 51 -0.61 1.36 -6.69
N HIS A 52 -1.81 1.57 -7.25
CA HIS A 52 -2.11 2.77 -8.01
C HIS A 52 -2.10 4.03 -7.13
N LEU A 53 -2.78 3.99 -5.98
CA LEU A 53 -2.82 5.12 -5.04
C LEU A 53 -1.45 5.44 -4.43
N SER A 54 -0.56 4.44 -4.33
CA SER A 54 0.82 4.65 -3.83
C SER A 54 1.73 5.27 -4.88
N LYS A 55 1.49 5.01 -6.18
CA LYS A 55 2.34 5.47 -7.28
C LYS A 55 1.91 6.82 -7.88
N TYR A 56 0.62 7.11 -7.86
CA TYR A 56 0.03 8.27 -8.52
C TYR A 56 -0.69 9.16 -7.51
N ARG A 57 -0.24 10.41 -7.40
CA ARG A 57 -0.87 11.40 -6.51
C ARG A 57 -2.20 11.90 -7.07
N SER A 58 -2.30 12.03 -8.39
CA SER A 58 -3.48 12.53 -9.08
C SER A 58 -3.77 11.72 -10.34
N ILE A 59 -5.05 11.48 -10.61
CA ILE A 59 -5.49 10.84 -11.86
C ILE A 59 -5.33 11.76 -13.07
N SER A 60 -5.23 13.07 -12.86
CA SER A 60 -5.03 14.08 -13.91
C SER A 60 -3.56 14.25 -14.28
N GLU A 61 -2.64 13.84 -13.39
CA GLU A 61 -1.19 13.80 -13.63
C GLU A 61 -0.85 12.52 -14.41
N LEU A 62 -1.32 12.44 -15.65
CA LEU A 62 -1.05 11.31 -16.54
C LEU A 62 0.47 11.11 -16.69
N ASN A 63 0.94 9.90 -16.35
CA ASN A 63 2.33 9.42 -16.53
C ASN A 63 3.42 10.11 -15.69
N GLN A 64 3.07 10.97 -14.72
CA GLN A 64 4.03 11.42 -13.71
C GLN A 64 4.01 10.44 -12.54
N THR A 65 4.79 9.36 -12.66
CA THR A 65 5.11 8.52 -11.50
C THR A 65 5.90 9.37 -10.51
N VAL A 66 5.43 9.48 -9.27
CA VAL A 66 6.24 10.11 -8.23
C VAL A 66 7.46 9.21 -8.02
N LEU A 67 8.66 9.74 -8.25
CA LEU A 67 9.88 9.05 -7.88
C LEU A 67 9.84 8.97 -6.35
N ASN A 68 9.62 7.78 -5.80
CA ASN A 68 9.51 7.56 -4.36
C ASN A 68 10.85 7.98 -3.73
N SER A 69 10.95 9.22 -3.24
CA SER A 69 12.10 9.76 -2.52
C SER A 69 12.16 9.27 -1.07
N ASN A 70 11.47 8.17 -0.73
CA ASN A 70 11.35 7.67 0.64
C ASN A 70 12.36 6.56 0.98
N ILE A 71 13.59 6.64 0.44
CA ILE A 71 14.70 5.77 0.89
C ILE A 71 15.44 6.36 2.11
N GLU A 72 15.29 7.64 2.43
CA GLU A 72 16.13 8.27 3.47
C GLU A 72 15.60 8.12 4.91
N GLU A 73 14.30 7.89 5.14
CA GLU A 73 13.74 7.82 6.51
C GLU A 73 13.87 6.46 7.23
N ILE A 74 14.32 5.40 6.56
CA ILE A 74 14.54 4.09 7.22
C ILE A 74 15.99 3.95 7.75
N LYS A 75 16.91 4.83 7.38
CA LYS A 75 18.35 4.64 7.71
C LYS A 75 18.77 5.15 9.09
N GLU A 76 17.92 5.86 9.83
CA GLU A 76 18.27 6.41 11.15
C GLU A 76 17.86 5.56 12.36
N MET A 77 17.38 4.33 12.16
CA MET A 77 16.98 3.46 13.28
C MET A 77 17.74 2.12 13.39
N GLU A 78 18.90 1.99 12.73
CA GLU A 78 19.85 0.91 13.00
C GLU A 78 21.21 1.51 13.41
N ILE A 79 21.21 2.05 14.62
CA ILE A 79 22.37 2.54 15.35
C ILE A 79 23.18 1.32 15.88
N GLN A 80 24.49 1.36 15.62
CA GLN A 80 25.59 0.75 16.38
C GLN A 80 25.72 -0.79 16.38
N ASP A 81 26.68 -1.28 15.58
CA ASP A 81 27.78 -2.04 16.16
C ASP A 81 29.09 -1.70 15.44
N VAL A 82 29.95 -1.01 16.18
CA VAL A 82 31.35 -0.73 15.84
C VAL A 82 32.12 -2.03 15.96
N CYS A 83 32.74 -2.46 14.87
CA CYS A 83 33.95 -3.30 14.94
C CYS A 83 34.95 -2.79 13.89
N THR A 84 35.73 -1.79 14.28
CA THR A 84 37.06 -1.55 13.70
C THR A 84 37.94 -2.77 13.95
N SER A 85 38.56 -3.32 12.91
CA SER A 85 39.90 -3.93 12.94
C SER A 85 40.29 -4.37 11.53
N ASN A 86 41.15 -3.59 10.88
CA ASN A 86 41.96 -4.03 9.75
C ASN A 86 43.33 -4.44 10.30
N PRO A 87 43.94 -5.51 9.78
CA PRO A 87 45.38 -5.55 9.52
C PRO A 87 45.66 -5.35 8.03
#